data_AF-A0A221P2C1-F1
#
_entry.id   AF-A0A221P2C1-F1
#
_cell.length_a   1.000
_cell.length_b   1.000
_cell.length_c   1.000
_cell.angle_alpha   90.00
_cell.angle_beta   90.00
_cell.angle_gamma   90.00
#
_symmetry.space_group_name_H-M   'P 1'
#
loop_
_entity.id
_entity.type
_entity.pdbx_description
1 polymer ?
#
loop_
_entity_poly.entity_id
_entity_poly.type
_entity_poly.pdbx_seq_one_letter_code
_entity_poly.pdbx_strand_id
1 'polypeptide(L)'
;MAMDAISVIRTKRDRGELTDEQIDWVIDAYTRGEVADEQMSALAMAILLNGMNRREIARWTAAMIASGERMDFSSLSRPTADKHSTGGVGDKITLPLAPLVAACGAAVPQLSGRGLGHTGGTLDKLESIPGWRALLSNEEMLHVLDTTGAVICAAGDGLAPADKKLYALRDVTGTVEAIPLIASSIMSKKIAEGTGSLVLDVKVGTGAFMKTIGDARELASTMVGLGTDHGVKTVALLTDMSTPLGLTAGNALEVRESVEVLAGGGPADVVELTIALAREMLDAAGIKDADPAKALADGSAMDVWRRMIAAQGGDPDAELPTSKEQHVIKAASSGVLTRLDAYGIGVAAWRLGAGRARKEDPVQAAAGVELHAKPGDTVTEGQPLLTLHTDTPERFEYALQAVEGSYDVSAPGTDFTASPVVLERIA
;
A
#
# COMPACT_ATOMS: atom_id res chain seq x y z
N MET A 1 39.94 -1.89 -12.02
CA MET A 1 40.36 -1.80 -10.60
C MET A 1 39.45 -2.74 -9.81
N ALA A 2 39.95 -3.42 -8.79
CA ALA A 2 39.08 -4.16 -7.88
C ALA A 2 38.17 -3.15 -7.15
N MET A 3 36.87 -3.40 -7.13
CA MET A 3 35.90 -2.62 -6.36
C MET A 3 35.65 -3.30 -5.01
N ASP A 4 35.47 -2.50 -3.97
CA ASP A 4 35.17 -2.96 -2.62
C ASP A 4 34.14 -2.05 -1.94
N ALA A 5 33.41 -2.61 -0.97
CA ALA A 5 32.30 -1.91 -0.32
C ALA A 5 32.76 -0.65 0.42
N ILE A 6 33.95 -0.64 1.00
CA ILE A 6 34.47 0.52 1.75
C ILE A 6 34.71 1.69 0.81
N SER A 7 35.21 1.45 -0.40
CA SER A 7 35.38 2.50 -1.41
C SER A 7 34.04 3.14 -1.80
N VAL A 8 32.99 2.33 -2.07
CA VAL A 8 31.64 2.78 -2.42
C VAL A 8 31.00 3.58 -1.28
N ILE A 9 31.07 3.06 -0.05
CA ILE A 9 30.57 3.73 1.15
C ILE A 9 31.27 5.07 1.34
N ARG A 10 32.60 5.14 1.22
CA ARG A 10 33.35 6.38 1.37
C ARG A 10 32.95 7.42 0.33
N THR A 11 32.80 7.02 -0.94
CA THR A 11 32.33 7.94 -2.00
C THR A 11 30.99 8.57 -1.59
N LYS A 12 29.98 7.78 -1.23
CA LYS A 12 28.66 8.32 -0.88
C LYS A 12 28.66 9.09 0.44
N ARG A 13 29.37 8.61 1.47
CA ARG A 13 29.53 9.28 2.77
C ARG A 13 30.15 10.67 2.61
N ASP A 14 31.15 10.80 1.75
CA ASP A 14 31.88 12.04 1.48
C ASP A 14 31.17 12.91 0.42
N ARG A 15 29.87 12.68 0.20
CA ARG A 15 28.98 13.41 -0.74
C ARG A 15 29.39 13.31 -2.21
N GLY A 16 30.19 12.30 -2.55
CA GLY A 16 30.49 11.94 -3.92
C GLY A 16 29.32 11.25 -4.62
N GLU A 17 29.34 11.33 -5.94
CA GLU A 17 28.44 10.62 -6.83
C GLU A 17 28.99 9.21 -7.12
N LEU A 18 28.16 8.17 -6.96
CA LEU A 18 28.53 6.79 -7.25
C LEU A 18 28.52 6.55 -8.76
N THR A 19 29.58 5.99 -9.33
CA THR A 19 29.60 5.62 -10.75
C THR A 19 28.67 4.44 -11.03
N ASP A 20 28.30 4.26 -12.29
CA ASP A 20 27.42 3.16 -12.69
C ASP A 20 28.01 1.79 -12.33
N GLU A 21 29.33 1.63 -12.50
CA GLU A 21 30.03 0.40 -12.14
C GLU A 21 30.03 0.16 -10.63
N GLN A 22 30.12 1.22 -9.81
CA GLN A 22 30.03 1.08 -8.35
C GLN A 22 28.63 0.63 -7.91
N ILE A 23 27.58 1.18 -8.53
CA ILE A 23 26.19 0.83 -8.27
C ILE A 23 25.92 -0.62 -8.67
N ASP A 24 26.31 -0.99 -9.88
CA ASP A 24 26.12 -2.35 -10.39
C ASP A 24 26.82 -3.37 -9.51
N TRP A 25 28.10 -3.11 -9.20
CA TRP A 25 28.89 -4.00 -8.37
C TRP A 25 28.29 -4.15 -6.97
N VAL A 26 27.89 -3.06 -6.30
CA VAL A 26 27.43 -3.17 -4.90
C VAL A 26 26.08 -3.88 -4.80
N ILE A 27 25.18 -3.65 -5.76
CA ILE A 27 23.86 -4.32 -5.78
C ILE A 27 24.03 -5.81 -6.04
N ASP A 28 24.81 -6.16 -7.04
CA ASP A 28 25.09 -7.54 -7.42
C ASP A 28 25.85 -8.30 -6.31
N ALA A 29 26.94 -7.73 -5.79
CA ALA A 29 27.73 -8.32 -4.71
C ALA A 29 26.92 -8.45 -3.41
N TYR A 30 26.04 -7.50 -3.09
CA TYR A 30 25.13 -7.62 -1.96
C TYR A 30 24.10 -8.73 -2.17
N THR A 31 23.56 -8.85 -3.38
CA THR A 31 22.60 -9.91 -3.73
C THR A 31 23.24 -11.29 -3.58
N ARG A 32 24.51 -11.46 -3.98
CA ARG A 32 25.27 -12.71 -3.80
C ARG A 32 25.78 -12.97 -2.38
N GLY A 33 25.65 -12.01 -1.47
CA GLY A 33 26.13 -12.13 -0.09
C GLY A 33 27.63 -11.86 0.09
N GLU A 34 28.30 -11.27 -0.89
CA GLU A 34 29.70 -10.84 -0.80
C GLU A 34 29.84 -9.52 -0.02
N VAL A 35 28.85 -8.64 -0.10
CA VAL A 35 28.74 -7.44 0.75
C VAL A 35 27.94 -7.80 2.00
N ALA A 36 28.51 -7.53 3.16
CA ALA A 36 27.88 -7.80 4.45
C ALA A 36 26.76 -6.80 4.78
N ASP A 37 25.81 -7.19 5.63
CA ASP A 37 24.68 -6.34 6.02
C ASP A 37 25.15 -5.07 6.75
N GLU A 38 26.24 -5.14 7.52
CA GLU A 38 26.85 -3.98 8.18
C GLU A 38 27.43 -2.97 7.16
N GLN A 39 27.94 -3.46 6.03
CA GLN A 39 28.46 -2.60 4.97
C GLN A 39 27.31 -1.96 4.17
N MET A 40 26.31 -2.76 3.80
CA MET A 40 25.16 -2.25 3.06
C MET A 40 24.32 -1.28 3.90
N SER A 41 24.21 -1.50 5.21
CA SER A 41 23.51 -0.58 6.12
C SER A 41 24.26 0.75 6.26
N ALA A 42 25.59 0.73 6.31
CA ALA A 42 26.41 1.94 6.28
C ALA A 42 26.21 2.73 4.96
N LEU A 43 26.10 2.04 3.82
CA LEU A 43 25.80 2.68 2.54
C LEU A 43 24.38 3.25 2.51
N ALA A 44 23.38 2.50 2.98
CA ALA A 44 21.99 2.95 3.06
C ALA A 44 21.85 4.21 3.93
N MET A 45 22.55 4.25 5.07
CA MET A 45 22.59 5.44 5.94
C MET A 45 23.30 6.61 5.25
N ALA A 46 24.40 6.37 4.52
CA ALA A 46 25.04 7.42 3.73
C ALA A 46 24.12 7.98 2.64
N ILE A 47 23.30 7.14 2.00
CA ILE A 47 22.28 7.56 1.02
C ILE A 47 21.16 8.34 1.70
N LEU A 48 20.68 7.92 2.87
CA LEU A 48 19.68 8.67 3.64
C LEU A 48 20.15 10.10 3.95
N LEU A 49 21.40 10.25 4.38
CA LEU A 49 21.95 11.54 4.82
C LEU A 49 22.40 12.45 3.67
N ASN A 50 22.84 11.89 2.54
CA ASN A 50 23.44 12.65 1.44
C ASN A 50 22.66 12.58 0.12
N GLY A 51 21.61 11.76 0.04
CA GLY A 51 20.79 11.56 -1.15
C GLY A 51 21.50 10.83 -2.30
N MET A 52 20.75 10.71 -3.39
CA MET A 52 21.24 10.30 -4.71
C MET A 52 20.64 11.22 -5.75
N ASN A 53 21.39 11.54 -6.79
CA ASN A 53 20.84 12.30 -7.90
C ASN A 53 20.05 11.39 -8.86
N ARG A 54 19.38 12.00 -9.85
CA ARG A 54 18.53 11.29 -10.80
C ARG A 54 19.22 10.17 -11.58
N ARG A 55 20.52 10.31 -11.92
CA ARG A 55 21.30 9.27 -12.61
C ARG A 55 21.53 8.08 -11.69
N GLU A 56 22.00 8.35 -10.47
CA GLU A 56 22.27 7.33 -9.47
C GLU A 56 21.00 6.53 -9.15
N ILE A 57 19.85 7.19 -8.98
CA ILE A 57 18.56 6.53 -8.73
C ILE A 57 18.16 5.64 -9.91
N ALA A 58 18.31 6.13 -11.15
CA ALA A 58 18.01 5.36 -12.36
C ALA A 58 18.86 4.10 -12.44
N ARG A 59 20.18 4.24 -12.27
CA ARG A 59 21.10 3.10 -12.35
C ARG A 59 20.88 2.12 -11.21
N TRP A 60 20.64 2.61 -9.99
CA TRP A 60 20.34 1.78 -8.82
C TRP A 60 19.07 0.95 -9.06
N THR A 61 18.02 1.58 -9.58
CA THR A 61 16.77 0.90 -9.95
C THR A 61 17.01 -0.15 -11.04
N ALA A 62 17.75 0.19 -12.09
CA ALA A 62 18.09 -0.74 -13.17
C ALA A 62 18.88 -1.96 -12.68
N ALA A 63 19.86 -1.76 -11.78
CA ALA A 63 20.62 -2.84 -11.17
C ALA A 63 19.73 -3.74 -10.29
N MET A 64 18.80 -3.15 -9.52
CA MET A 64 17.83 -3.92 -8.72
C MET A 64 16.90 -4.76 -9.61
N ILE A 65 16.42 -4.21 -10.72
CA ILE A 65 15.60 -4.96 -11.69
C ILE A 65 16.41 -6.11 -12.31
N ALA A 66 17.68 -5.86 -12.67
CA ALA A 66 18.56 -6.86 -13.28
C ALA A 66 18.98 -7.99 -12.32
N SER A 67 18.71 -7.85 -11.02
CA SER A 67 19.08 -8.86 -10.02
C SER A 67 18.22 -10.13 -10.06
N GLY A 68 17.09 -10.13 -10.77
CA GLY A 68 16.12 -11.22 -10.78
C GLY A 68 15.38 -11.39 -12.09
N GLU A 69 14.29 -12.14 -12.01
CA GLU A 69 13.41 -12.44 -13.13
C GLU A 69 12.46 -11.27 -13.44
N ARG A 70 11.89 -11.30 -14.63
CA ARG A 70 10.79 -10.42 -15.04
C ARG A 70 9.61 -11.25 -15.48
N MET A 71 8.42 -10.79 -15.13
CA MET A 71 7.19 -11.36 -15.64
C MET A 71 6.90 -10.85 -17.05
N ASP A 72 6.19 -11.67 -17.82
CA ASP A 72 5.71 -11.33 -19.16
C ASP A 72 4.22 -11.65 -19.27
N PHE A 73 3.43 -10.62 -19.57
CA PHE A 73 1.98 -10.69 -19.75
C PHE A 73 1.57 -10.48 -21.21
N SER A 74 2.50 -10.54 -22.16
CA SER A 74 2.25 -10.32 -23.59
C SER A 74 1.26 -11.32 -24.21
N SER A 75 1.03 -12.46 -23.56
CA SER A 75 0.04 -13.47 -23.97
C SER A 75 -1.40 -13.14 -23.57
N LEU A 76 -1.63 -12.16 -22.69
CA LEU A 76 -2.98 -11.79 -22.24
C LEU A 76 -3.74 -11.06 -23.35
N SER A 77 -5.05 -11.30 -23.41
CA SER A 77 -5.95 -10.65 -24.37
C SER A 77 -6.28 -9.18 -24.05
N ARG A 78 -5.85 -8.70 -22.87
CA ARG A 78 -6.20 -7.39 -22.31
C ARG A 78 -4.93 -6.62 -21.94
N PRO A 79 -4.93 -5.28 -22.07
CA PRO A 79 -3.83 -4.48 -21.56
C PRO A 79 -3.75 -4.60 -20.03
N THR A 80 -2.54 -4.59 -19.50
CA THR A 80 -2.31 -4.67 -18.05
C THR A 80 -2.19 -3.27 -17.43
N ALA A 81 -2.82 -3.12 -16.28
CA ALA A 81 -2.68 -1.95 -15.42
C ALA A 81 -2.56 -2.41 -13.97
N ASP A 82 -1.58 -1.86 -13.25
CA ASP A 82 -1.38 -2.15 -11.84
C ASP A 82 -1.41 -0.87 -11.00
N LYS A 83 -1.67 -1.02 -9.70
CA LYS A 83 -1.61 0.08 -8.73
C LYS A 83 -0.68 -0.26 -7.59
N HIS A 84 0.20 0.67 -7.24
CA HIS A 84 0.98 0.61 -6.01
C HIS A 84 0.58 1.74 -5.06
N SER A 85 0.45 1.44 -3.76
CA SER A 85 0.28 2.45 -2.72
C SER A 85 1.51 2.45 -1.83
N THR A 86 1.97 3.63 -1.39
CA THR A 86 3.03 3.73 -0.38
C THR A 86 2.62 3.21 1.00
N GLY A 87 1.34 2.86 1.18
CA GLY A 87 0.77 2.34 2.42
C GLY A 87 0.11 3.44 3.25
N GLY A 88 -0.99 3.06 3.91
CA GLY A 88 -1.77 3.94 4.76
C GLY A 88 -2.70 3.16 5.68
N VAL A 89 -3.36 3.87 6.60
CA VAL A 89 -4.28 3.29 7.58
C VAL A 89 -5.69 3.24 7.01
N GLY A 90 -6.31 2.06 7.02
CA GLY A 90 -7.58 1.83 6.33
C GLY A 90 -7.45 1.83 4.80
N ASP A 91 -6.23 1.71 4.24
CA ASP A 91 -6.04 1.67 2.78
C ASP A 91 -6.40 0.30 2.20
N LYS A 92 -7.70 0.06 2.05
CA LYS A 92 -8.29 -1.15 1.45
C LYS A 92 -8.46 -1.08 -0.06
N ILE A 93 -8.07 0.02 -0.69
CA ILE A 93 -8.44 0.38 -2.07
C ILE A 93 -8.14 -0.72 -3.08
N THR A 94 -7.07 -1.48 -2.91
CA THR A 94 -6.74 -2.58 -3.82
C THR A 94 -7.87 -3.61 -3.97
N LEU A 95 -8.63 -3.87 -2.90
CA LEU A 95 -9.70 -4.87 -2.87
C LEU A 95 -10.86 -4.51 -3.81
N PRO A 96 -11.46 -3.30 -3.75
CA PRO A 96 -12.48 -2.91 -4.72
C PRO A 96 -11.90 -2.47 -6.07
N LEU A 97 -10.67 -1.93 -6.11
CA LEU A 97 -10.06 -1.39 -7.33
C LEU A 97 -9.75 -2.48 -8.36
N ALA A 98 -9.12 -3.59 -7.94
CA ALA A 98 -8.72 -4.66 -8.85
C ALA A 98 -9.91 -5.25 -9.64
N PRO A 99 -11.01 -5.69 -9.01
CA PRO A 99 -12.17 -6.19 -9.73
C PRO A 99 -12.90 -5.10 -10.52
N LEU A 100 -12.88 -3.84 -10.07
CA LEU A 100 -13.49 -2.74 -10.79
C LEU A 100 -12.79 -2.45 -12.13
N VAL A 101 -11.47 -2.36 -12.12
CA VAL A 101 -10.66 -2.12 -13.33
C VAL A 101 -10.77 -3.32 -14.28
N ALA A 102 -10.80 -4.53 -13.74
CA ALA A 102 -11.03 -5.74 -14.53
C ALA A 102 -12.43 -5.82 -15.16
N ALA A 103 -13.46 -5.35 -14.46
CA ALA A 103 -14.81 -5.22 -15.02
C ALA A 103 -14.86 -4.23 -16.21
N CYS A 104 -13.96 -3.25 -16.21
CA CYS A 104 -13.80 -2.25 -17.27
C CYS A 104 -12.91 -2.71 -18.43
N GLY A 105 -12.35 -3.93 -18.38
CA GLY A 105 -11.67 -4.57 -19.51
C GLY A 105 -10.14 -4.59 -19.49
N ALA A 106 -9.49 -4.07 -18.44
CA ALA A 106 -8.06 -4.26 -18.22
C ALA A 106 -7.77 -5.59 -17.50
N ALA A 107 -6.52 -6.05 -17.55
CA ALA A 107 -6.01 -7.11 -16.68
C ALA A 107 -5.23 -6.48 -15.51
N VAL A 108 -5.48 -6.96 -14.29
CA VAL A 108 -4.86 -6.41 -13.06
C VAL A 108 -3.98 -7.48 -12.39
N PRO A 109 -2.67 -7.55 -12.72
CA PRO A 109 -1.71 -8.48 -12.13
C PRO A 109 -1.17 -7.96 -10.79
N GLN A 110 -2.04 -7.82 -9.79
CA GLN A 110 -1.67 -7.16 -8.55
C GLN A 110 -0.79 -8.06 -7.67
N LEU A 111 0.52 -7.81 -7.66
CA LEU A 111 1.39 -8.34 -6.62
C LEU A 111 1.35 -7.43 -5.39
N SER A 112 1.07 -8.05 -4.25
CA SER A 112 0.84 -7.40 -2.97
C SER A 112 1.70 -8.00 -1.86
N GLY A 113 1.89 -7.22 -0.80
CA GLY A 113 2.63 -7.63 0.40
C GLY A 113 1.72 -7.87 1.61
N ARG A 114 2.30 -8.51 2.62
CA ARG A 114 1.80 -8.49 4.00
C ARG A 114 2.27 -7.21 4.71
N GLY A 115 1.54 -6.79 5.73
CA GLY A 115 1.80 -5.57 6.48
C GLY A 115 2.93 -5.74 7.48
N LEU A 116 3.68 -4.66 7.71
CA LEU A 116 4.64 -4.51 8.80
C LEU A 116 4.36 -3.17 9.49
N GLY A 117 4.34 -3.20 10.83
CA GLY A 117 4.01 -2.02 11.63
C GLY A 117 2.54 -1.60 11.53
N HIS A 118 2.30 -0.28 11.46
CA HIS A 118 0.96 0.32 11.60
C HIS A 118 0.14 0.33 10.30
N THR A 119 0.78 0.11 9.15
CA THR A 119 0.08 0.00 7.86
C THR A 119 -0.25 -1.48 7.61
N GLY A 120 -1.54 -1.83 7.54
CA GLY A 120 -1.98 -3.18 7.23
C GLY A 120 -1.61 -3.63 5.81
N GLY A 121 -1.45 -4.94 5.59
CA GLY A 121 -1.13 -5.51 4.28
C GLY A 121 -2.37 -5.97 3.51
N THR A 122 -2.37 -5.82 2.19
CA THR A 122 -3.47 -6.32 1.34
C THR A 122 -3.64 -7.83 1.46
N LEU A 123 -2.54 -8.58 1.57
CA LEU A 123 -2.62 -10.04 1.70
C LEU A 123 -3.21 -10.47 3.05
N ASP A 124 -2.86 -9.81 4.15
CA ASP A 124 -3.43 -10.12 5.47
C ASP A 124 -4.94 -9.88 5.51
N LYS A 125 -5.43 -8.85 4.78
CA LYS A 125 -6.87 -8.59 4.60
C LYS A 125 -7.53 -9.77 3.89
N LEU A 126 -7.03 -10.18 2.72
CA LEU A 126 -7.63 -11.28 1.93
C LEU A 126 -7.51 -12.64 2.62
N GLU A 127 -6.48 -12.88 3.43
CA GLU A 127 -6.34 -14.08 4.27
C GLU A 127 -7.45 -14.20 5.34
N SER A 128 -8.24 -13.14 5.57
CA SER A 128 -9.46 -13.24 6.41
C SER A 128 -10.62 -13.95 5.72
N ILE A 129 -10.58 -14.10 4.39
CA ILE A 129 -11.60 -14.82 3.61
C ILE A 129 -11.32 -16.32 3.71
N PRO A 130 -12.26 -17.13 4.24
CA PRO A 130 -12.07 -18.57 4.37
C PRO A 130 -11.70 -19.23 3.03
N GLY A 131 -10.60 -20.01 3.04
CA GLY A 131 -10.11 -20.77 1.89
C GLY A 131 -9.22 -20.00 0.90
N TRP A 132 -9.18 -18.66 0.98
CA TRP A 132 -8.43 -17.87 0.02
C TRP A 132 -6.91 -18.10 0.10
N ARG A 133 -6.24 -18.11 -1.06
CA ARG A 133 -4.79 -18.37 -1.17
C ARG A 133 -4.04 -17.19 -1.76
N ALA A 134 -2.98 -16.76 -1.05
CA ALA A 134 -2.05 -15.73 -1.50
C ALA A 134 -0.97 -16.24 -2.47
N LEU A 135 -0.60 -17.52 -2.37
CA LEU A 135 0.49 -18.11 -3.16
C LEU A 135 -0.10 -18.86 -4.35
N LEU A 136 0.29 -18.43 -5.54
CA LEU A 136 -0.06 -19.05 -6.81
C LEU A 136 1.23 -19.30 -7.60
N SER A 137 1.25 -20.38 -8.38
CA SER A 137 2.23 -20.53 -9.45
C SER A 137 2.00 -19.50 -10.57
N ASN A 138 3.01 -19.28 -11.42
CA ASN A 138 2.87 -18.39 -12.57
C ASN A 138 1.75 -18.85 -13.53
N GLU A 139 1.57 -20.16 -13.70
CA GLU A 139 0.51 -20.73 -14.54
C GLU A 139 -0.88 -20.47 -13.94
N GLU A 140 -1.07 -20.72 -12.64
CA GLU A 140 -2.33 -20.39 -11.95
C GLU A 140 -2.64 -18.90 -12.03
N MET A 141 -1.65 -18.04 -11.83
CA MET A 141 -1.81 -16.59 -11.90
C MET A 141 -2.26 -16.11 -13.28
N LEU A 142 -1.62 -16.60 -14.35
CA LEU A 142 -2.03 -16.30 -15.74
C LEU A 142 -3.44 -16.81 -16.01
N HIS A 143 -3.78 -18.00 -15.52
CA HIS A 143 -5.12 -18.56 -15.67
C HIS A 143 -6.19 -17.73 -14.96
N VAL A 144 -5.94 -17.27 -13.73
CA VAL A 144 -6.85 -16.37 -13.01
C VAL A 144 -7.00 -15.05 -13.77
N LEU A 145 -5.90 -14.44 -14.22
CA LEU A 145 -5.94 -13.20 -14.99
C LEU A 145 -6.76 -13.31 -16.27
N ASP A 146 -6.61 -14.39 -17.03
CA ASP A 146 -7.33 -14.58 -18.29
C ASP A 146 -8.83 -14.82 -18.07
N THR A 147 -9.17 -15.56 -17.00
CA THR A 147 -10.57 -15.95 -16.72
C THR A 147 -11.37 -14.89 -15.96
N THR A 148 -10.74 -14.13 -15.06
CA THR A 148 -11.43 -13.17 -14.19
C THR A 148 -11.10 -11.72 -14.54
N GLY A 149 -9.92 -11.47 -15.11
CA GLY A 149 -9.37 -10.15 -15.36
C GLY A 149 -8.52 -9.58 -14.22
N ALA A 150 -8.53 -10.18 -13.03
CA ALA A 150 -7.76 -9.68 -11.88
C ALA A 150 -7.25 -10.82 -11.00
N VAL A 151 -6.06 -10.63 -10.44
CA VAL A 151 -5.48 -11.50 -9.42
C VAL A 151 -4.82 -10.63 -8.36
N ILE A 152 -4.92 -11.04 -7.09
CA ILE A 152 -4.12 -10.45 -6.01
C ILE A 152 -3.31 -11.59 -5.39
N CYS A 153 -1.98 -11.55 -5.48
CA CYS A 153 -1.15 -12.61 -4.91
C CYS A 153 0.17 -12.07 -4.34
N ALA A 154 0.88 -12.92 -3.61
CA ALA A 154 2.22 -12.61 -3.15
C ALA A 154 3.21 -12.64 -4.31
N ALA A 155 4.20 -11.75 -4.28
CA ALA A 155 5.30 -11.81 -5.24
C ALA A 155 6.13 -13.09 -5.06
N GLY A 156 6.52 -13.68 -6.19
CA GLY A 156 7.45 -14.82 -6.21
C GLY A 156 8.86 -14.39 -5.78
N ASP A 157 9.64 -15.35 -5.26
CA ASP A 157 10.98 -15.08 -4.72
C ASP A 157 12.02 -14.62 -5.77
N GLY A 158 11.74 -14.82 -7.06
CA GLY A 158 12.62 -14.44 -8.17
C GLY A 158 12.54 -12.97 -8.58
N LEU A 159 11.53 -12.21 -8.14
CA LEU A 159 11.33 -10.82 -8.52
C LEU A 159 12.20 -9.87 -7.67
N ALA A 160 13.13 -9.17 -8.33
CA ALA A 160 14.02 -8.18 -7.73
C ALA A 160 14.62 -8.63 -6.36
N PRO A 161 15.37 -9.75 -6.28
CA PRO A 161 15.90 -10.30 -5.03
C PRO A 161 16.81 -9.32 -4.27
N ALA A 162 17.50 -8.42 -4.98
CA ALA A 162 18.25 -7.33 -4.36
C ALA A 162 17.35 -6.44 -3.47
N ASP A 163 16.14 -6.12 -3.95
CA ASP A 163 15.16 -5.33 -3.21
C ASP A 163 14.71 -6.05 -1.94
N LYS A 164 14.36 -7.33 -2.05
CA LYS A 164 13.90 -8.13 -0.90
C LYS A 164 14.93 -8.10 0.24
N LYS A 165 16.22 -8.24 -0.09
CA LYS A 165 17.31 -8.20 0.87
C LYS A 165 17.51 -6.78 1.44
N LEU A 166 17.57 -5.76 0.57
CA LEU A 166 17.81 -4.38 0.98
C LEU A 166 16.63 -3.79 1.78
N TYR A 167 15.39 -4.11 1.43
CA TYR A 167 14.19 -3.69 2.16
C TYR A 167 14.20 -4.26 3.59
N ALA A 168 14.47 -5.56 3.75
CA ALA A 168 14.58 -6.18 5.06
C ALA A 168 15.66 -5.52 5.94
N LEU A 169 16.80 -5.15 5.34
CA LEU A 169 17.85 -4.42 6.03
C LEU A 169 17.40 -3.00 6.43
N ARG A 170 16.74 -2.28 5.53
CA ARG A 170 16.28 -0.90 5.76
C ARG A 170 15.29 -0.80 6.92
N ASP A 171 14.40 -1.79 7.03
CA ASP A 171 13.36 -1.88 8.07
C ASP A 171 13.94 -1.95 9.49
N VAL A 172 15.13 -2.55 9.65
CA VAL A 172 15.78 -2.72 10.96
C VAL A 172 16.96 -1.76 11.20
N THR A 173 17.24 -0.86 10.26
CA THR A 173 18.39 0.07 10.34
C THR A 173 17.98 1.55 10.34
N GLY A 174 16.68 1.85 10.32
CA GLY A 174 16.18 3.22 10.30
C GLY A 174 16.51 3.95 8.99
N THR A 175 16.59 3.22 7.87
CA THR A 175 16.94 3.77 6.55
C THR A 175 15.82 3.61 5.51
N VAL A 176 14.59 3.35 5.97
CA VAL A 176 13.43 3.27 5.08
C VAL A 176 13.14 4.62 4.44
N GLU A 177 13.30 5.73 5.17
CA GLU A 177 12.85 7.10 4.80
C GLU A 177 13.61 7.78 3.67
N ALA A 178 14.64 7.14 3.11
CA ALA A 178 15.38 7.70 1.97
C ALA A 178 14.55 7.62 0.68
N ILE A 179 14.05 8.76 0.18
CA ILE A 179 13.32 8.87 -1.10
C ILE A 179 13.98 8.09 -2.25
N PRO A 180 15.30 8.22 -2.49
CA PRO A 180 15.99 7.42 -3.51
C PRO A 180 15.79 5.91 -3.38
N LEU A 181 15.86 5.38 -2.16
CA LEU A 181 15.74 3.96 -1.88
C LEU A 181 14.29 3.48 -1.90
N ILE A 182 13.34 4.34 -1.52
CA ILE A 182 11.90 4.05 -1.62
C ILE A 182 11.51 3.96 -3.08
N ALA A 183 11.86 4.97 -3.88
CA ALA A 183 11.53 5.03 -5.29
C ALA A 183 12.13 3.83 -6.04
N SER A 184 13.41 3.52 -5.83
CA SER A 184 14.04 2.37 -6.49
C SER A 184 13.46 1.05 -6.01
N SER A 185 13.17 0.91 -4.71
CA SER A 185 12.55 -0.29 -4.14
C SER A 185 11.18 -0.57 -4.75
N ILE A 186 10.30 0.42 -4.77
CA ILE A 186 8.95 0.27 -5.34
C ILE A 186 9.03 -0.01 -6.84
N MET A 187 9.74 0.84 -7.58
CA MET A 187 9.76 0.77 -9.04
C MET A 187 10.47 -0.46 -9.56
N SER A 188 11.55 -0.93 -8.91
CA SER A 188 12.22 -2.16 -9.36
C SER A 188 11.29 -3.38 -9.34
N LYS A 189 10.47 -3.52 -8.30
CA LYS A 189 9.44 -4.57 -8.24
C LYS A 189 8.38 -4.36 -9.31
N LYS A 190 7.77 -3.17 -9.36
CA LYS A 190 6.66 -2.88 -10.28
C LYS A 190 7.04 -2.94 -11.76
N ILE A 191 8.29 -2.61 -12.10
CA ILE A 191 8.81 -2.78 -13.45
C ILE A 191 9.13 -4.25 -13.74
N ALA A 192 9.69 -4.99 -12.78
CA ALA A 192 9.95 -6.43 -12.94
C ALA A 192 8.65 -7.26 -13.06
N GLU A 193 7.56 -6.78 -12.48
CA GLU A 193 6.21 -7.33 -12.64
C GLU A 193 5.68 -7.24 -14.08
N GLY A 194 6.27 -6.43 -14.96
CA GLY A 194 5.94 -6.46 -16.40
C GLY A 194 4.56 -5.91 -16.77
N THR A 195 3.92 -5.14 -15.88
CA THR A 195 2.66 -4.45 -16.20
C THR A 195 2.86 -3.40 -17.29
N GLY A 196 1.88 -3.24 -18.18
CA GLY A 196 1.91 -2.27 -19.27
C GLY A 196 1.72 -0.83 -18.81
N SER A 197 1.11 -0.64 -17.64
CA SER A 197 0.96 0.68 -17.02
C SER A 197 0.88 0.59 -15.49
N LEU A 198 1.24 1.67 -14.82
CA LEU A 198 1.32 1.75 -13.37
C LEU A 198 0.70 3.05 -12.85
N VAL A 199 -0.18 2.93 -11.86
CA VAL A 199 -0.67 4.07 -11.08
C VAL A 199 -0.10 4.01 -9.67
N LEU A 200 0.44 5.12 -9.19
CA LEU A 200 1.06 5.25 -7.87
C LEU A 200 0.15 6.09 -6.98
N ASP A 201 -0.26 5.52 -5.86
CA ASP A 201 -1.01 6.18 -4.81
C ASP A 201 -0.05 6.57 -3.69
N VAL A 202 0.42 7.81 -3.72
CA VAL A 202 1.44 8.33 -2.80
C VAL A 202 0.74 9.07 -1.67
N LYS A 203 0.71 8.44 -0.50
CA LYS A 203 0.03 8.97 0.68
C LYS A 203 0.75 10.19 1.23
N VAL A 204 -0.01 11.16 1.73
CA VAL A 204 0.48 12.39 2.37
C VAL A 204 -0.19 12.58 3.72
N GLY A 205 0.59 12.89 4.76
CA GLY A 205 0.05 13.27 6.07
C GLY A 205 0.48 12.32 7.19
N THR A 206 -0.22 12.40 8.32
CA THR A 206 0.25 11.78 9.58
C THR A 206 0.32 10.25 9.51
N GLY A 207 -0.65 9.60 8.87
CA GLY A 207 -0.68 8.14 8.65
C GLY A 207 0.05 7.68 7.38
N ALA A 208 0.69 8.59 6.64
CA ALA A 208 1.49 8.27 5.47
C ALA A 208 2.95 8.03 5.83
N PHE A 209 3.67 7.42 4.89
CA PHE A 209 5.13 7.39 4.93
C PHE A 209 5.72 8.80 4.71
N MET A 210 5.18 9.57 3.75
CA MET A 210 5.59 10.95 3.47
C MET A 210 4.71 11.92 4.27
N LYS A 211 5.31 12.65 5.22
CA LYS A 211 4.55 13.55 6.11
C LYS A 211 4.17 14.87 5.44
N THR A 212 5.01 15.34 4.51
CA THR A 212 4.78 16.61 3.81
C THR A 212 4.43 16.38 2.35
N ILE A 213 3.64 17.30 1.78
CA ILE A 213 3.32 17.29 0.35
C ILE A 213 4.56 17.51 -0.53
N GLY A 214 5.60 18.19 0.00
CA GLY A 214 6.86 18.41 -0.71
C GLY A 214 7.59 17.09 -0.96
N ASP A 215 7.80 16.32 0.10
CA ASP A 215 8.49 15.02 0.04
C ASP A 215 7.68 14.02 -0.80
N ALA A 216 6.35 14.01 -0.63
CA ALA A 216 5.46 13.17 -1.44
C ALA A 216 5.54 13.50 -2.94
N ARG A 217 5.58 14.79 -3.31
CA ARG A 217 5.76 15.22 -4.70
C ARG A 217 7.12 14.81 -5.26
N GLU A 218 8.17 14.93 -4.47
CA GLU A 218 9.52 14.49 -4.86
C GLU A 218 9.55 12.97 -5.12
N LEU A 219 9.00 12.18 -4.19
CA LEU A 219 8.90 10.73 -4.33
C LEU A 219 8.08 10.34 -5.56
N ALA A 220 6.89 10.92 -5.73
CA ALA A 220 6.01 10.65 -6.86
C ALA A 220 6.68 11.00 -8.20
N SER A 221 7.27 12.19 -8.32
CA SER A 221 7.97 12.63 -9.53
C SER A 221 9.16 11.73 -9.87
N THR A 222 9.89 11.28 -8.85
CA THR A 222 11.01 10.34 -9.01
C THR A 222 10.51 9.01 -9.57
N MET A 223 9.46 8.44 -9.00
CA MET A 223 8.89 7.15 -9.44
C MET A 223 8.26 7.23 -10.85
N VAL A 224 7.56 8.31 -11.18
CA VAL A 224 7.03 8.55 -12.54
C VAL A 224 8.19 8.63 -13.55
N GLY A 225 9.26 9.35 -13.21
CA GLY A 225 10.46 9.42 -14.03
C GLY A 225 11.12 8.06 -14.27
N LEU A 226 11.23 7.22 -13.22
CA LEU A 226 11.75 5.85 -13.34
C LEU A 226 10.86 4.96 -14.22
N GLY A 227 9.54 5.11 -14.13
CA GLY A 227 8.61 4.43 -15.04
C GLY A 227 8.91 4.78 -16.51
N THR A 228 9.06 6.08 -16.78
CA THR A 228 9.38 6.61 -18.12
C THR A 228 10.70 6.04 -18.66
N ASP A 229 11.76 6.01 -17.84
CA ASP A 229 13.06 5.45 -18.24
C ASP A 229 12.98 3.98 -18.69
N HIS A 230 12.04 3.23 -18.10
CA HIS A 230 11.83 1.81 -18.37
C HIS A 230 10.67 1.54 -19.33
N GLY A 231 10.11 2.58 -19.96
CA GLY A 231 9.03 2.45 -20.95
C GLY A 231 7.68 2.05 -20.35
N VAL A 232 7.50 2.20 -19.04
CA VAL A 232 6.23 1.97 -18.35
C VAL A 232 5.48 3.29 -18.22
N LYS A 233 4.24 3.34 -18.71
CA LYS A 233 3.38 4.51 -18.53
C LYS A 233 2.98 4.61 -17.07
N THR A 234 3.51 5.61 -16.37
CA THR A 234 3.31 5.77 -14.93
C THR A 234 2.66 7.10 -14.60
N VAL A 235 1.63 7.07 -13.75
CA VAL A 235 0.98 8.26 -13.19
C VAL A 235 0.98 8.12 -11.67
N ALA A 236 1.09 9.23 -10.94
CA ALA A 236 0.95 9.27 -9.50
C ALA A 236 -0.18 10.21 -9.07
N LEU A 237 -0.96 9.77 -8.08
CA LEU A 237 -1.87 10.61 -7.32
C LEU A 237 -1.29 10.80 -5.92
N LEU A 238 -1.18 12.06 -5.48
CA LEU A 238 -0.95 12.37 -4.08
C LEU A 238 -2.29 12.35 -3.35
N THR A 239 -2.43 11.57 -2.29
CA THR A 239 -3.72 11.38 -1.59
C THR A 239 -3.58 11.60 -0.09
N ASP A 240 -4.61 12.17 0.54
CA ASP A 240 -4.58 12.43 1.98
C ASP A 240 -4.62 11.11 2.78
N MET A 241 -3.83 11.08 3.85
CA MET A 241 -3.76 10.02 4.83
C MET A 241 -3.56 10.62 6.24
N SER A 242 -4.13 11.81 6.47
CA SER A 242 -4.16 12.44 7.78
C SER A 242 -5.26 11.84 8.66
N THR A 243 -6.32 11.32 8.02
CA THR A 243 -7.41 10.54 8.62
C THR A 243 -7.42 9.13 8.03
N PRO A 244 -7.75 8.07 8.80
CA PRO A 244 -7.90 6.73 8.23
C PRO A 244 -8.86 6.76 7.04
N LEU A 245 -8.52 6.06 5.97
CA LEU A 245 -9.38 5.98 4.79
C LEU A 245 -10.56 5.04 5.07
N GLY A 246 -11.79 5.47 4.77
CA GLY A 246 -13.02 4.75 5.12
C GLY A 246 -13.34 4.80 6.61
N LEU A 247 -14.05 3.79 7.11
CA LEU A 247 -14.50 3.65 8.50
C LEU A 247 -13.91 2.42 9.21
N THR A 248 -13.00 1.70 8.57
CA THR A 248 -12.36 0.53 9.17
C THR A 248 -10.84 0.54 9.01
N ALA A 249 -10.13 0.08 10.04
CA ALA A 249 -8.69 -0.19 10.01
C ALA A 249 -8.42 -1.56 10.65
N GLY A 250 -8.01 -2.55 9.86
CA GLY A 250 -7.89 -3.95 10.27
C GLY A 250 -7.79 -4.90 9.09
N ASN A 251 -8.24 -6.15 9.27
CA ASN A 251 -8.23 -7.15 8.19
C ASN A 251 -9.65 -7.49 7.73
N ALA A 252 -10.38 -8.30 8.50
CA ALA A 252 -11.76 -8.69 8.18
C ALA A 252 -12.71 -7.49 8.10
N LEU A 253 -12.52 -6.48 8.97
CA LEU A 253 -13.28 -5.22 8.94
C LEU A 253 -13.12 -4.52 7.58
N GLU A 254 -11.89 -4.48 7.05
CA GLU A 254 -11.59 -3.82 5.78
C GLU A 254 -12.06 -4.62 4.56
N VAL A 255 -12.08 -5.96 4.64
CA VAL A 255 -12.71 -6.80 3.61
C VAL A 255 -14.22 -6.53 3.57
N ARG A 256 -14.88 -6.51 4.73
CA ARG A 256 -16.31 -6.21 4.84
C ARG A 256 -16.66 -4.86 4.19
N GLU A 257 -15.92 -3.80 4.53
CA GLU A 257 -16.14 -2.47 3.95
C GLU A 257 -15.83 -2.43 2.44
N SER A 258 -14.85 -3.21 1.96
CA SER A 258 -14.57 -3.34 0.53
C SER A 258 -15.70 -4.00 -0.24
N VAL A 259 -16.32 -5.04 0.35
CA VAL A 259 -17.50 -5.71 -0.23
C VAL A 259 -18.70 -4.78 -0.22
N GLU A 260 -18.87 -3.93 0.79
CA GLU A 260 -19.91 -2.90 0.82
C GLU A 260 -19.74 -1.89 -0.33
N VAL A 261 -18.51 -1.43 -0.58
CA VAL A 261 -18.18 -0.56 -1.72
C VAL A 261 -18.52 -1.23 -3.04
N LEU A 262 -18.13 -2.50 -3.21
CA LEU A 262 -18.43 -3.27 -4.42
C LEU A 262 -19.93 -3.51 -4.63
N ALA A 263 -20.73 -3.49 -3.55
CA ALA A 263 -22.18 -3.58 -3.60
C ALA A 263 -22.87 -2.23 -3.92
N GLY A 264 -22.09 -1.17 -4.18
CA GLY A 264 -22.58 0.17 -4.49
C GLY A 264 -22.77 1.08 -3.27
N GLY A 265 -22.34 0.66 -2.08
CA GLY A 265 -22.39 1.43 -0.83
C GLY A 265 -21.00 1.88 -0.36
N GLY A 266 -20.79 1.83 0.96
CA GLY A 266 -19.51 2.11 1.60
C GLY A 266 -19.19 3.60 1.78
N PRO A 267 -18.05 3.91 2.43
CA PRO A 267 -17.66 5.28 2.71
C PRO A 267 -17.32 6.07 1.44
N ALA A 268 -17.77 7.33 1.40
CA ALA A 268 -17.61 8.19 0.22
C ALA A 268 -16.15 8.42 -0.19
N ASP A 269 -15.24 8.54 0.77
CA ASP A 269 -13.80 8.72 0.50
C ASP A 269 -13.15 7.48 -0.14
N VAL A 270 -13.57 6.27 0.27
CA VAL A 270 -13.12 5.02 -0.36
C VAL A 270 -13.65 4.91 -1.78
N VAL A 271 -14.94 5.23 -2.00
CA VAL A 271 -15.57 5.20 -3.33
C VAL A 271 -14.90 6.20 -4.27
N GLU A 272 -14.72 7.45 -3.82
CA GLU A 272 -14.09 8.53 -4.59
C GLU A 272 -12.68 8.15 -5.03
N LEU A 273 -11.84 7.68 -4.10
CA LEU A 273 -10.47 7.29 -4.41
C LEU A 273 -10.40 6.07 -5.33
N THR A 274 -11.26 5.08 -5.12
CA THR A 274 -11.34 3.88 -5.97
C THR A 274 -11.65 4.26 -7.41
N ILE A 275 -12.62 5.15 -7.63
CA ILE A 275 -12.98 5.63 -8.96
C ILE A 275 -11.87 6.49 -9.56
N ALA A 276 -11.25 7.37 -8.79
CA ALA A 276 -10.15 8.23 -9.26
C ALA A 276 -8.96 7.40 -9.76
N LEU A 277 -8.52 6.40 -8.98
CA LEU A 277 -7.44 5.50 -9.38
C LEU A 277 -7.84 4.61 -10.55
N ALA A 278 -9.08 4.10 -10.59
CA ALA A 278 -9.56 3.29 -11.71
C ALA A 278 -9.52 4.07 -13.03
N ARG A 279 -9.90 5.35 -13.04
CA ARG A 279 -9.80 6.20 -14.22
C ARG A 279 -8.37 6.33 -14.73
N GLU A 280 -7.42 6.60 -13.83
CA GLU A 280 -6.00 6.68 -14.21
C GLU A 280 -5.47 5.35 -14.74
N MET A 281 -5.87 4.22 -14.14
CA MET A 281 -5.45 2.89 -14.60
C MET A 281 -6.00 2.59 -16.00
N LEU A 282 -7.27 2.88 -16.25
CA LEU A 282 -7.92 2.67 -17.54
C LEU A 282 -7.35 3.58 -18.63
N ASP A 283 -7.15 4.86 -18.32
CA ASP A 283 -6.49 5.81 -19.22
C ASP A 283 -5.04 5.42 -19.52
N ALA A 284 -4.32 4.88 -18.53
CA ALA A 284 -2.97 4.38 -18.70
C ALA A 284 -2.93 3.12 -19.60
N ALA A 285 -3.90 2.21 -19.43
CA ALA A 285 -4.10 1.04 -20.28
C ALA A 285 -4.65 1.35 -21.68
N GLY A 286 -5.09 2.59 -21.95
CA GLY A 286 -5.67 3.00 -23.22
C GLY A 286 -7.16 2.69 -23.39
N ILE A 287 -7.86 2.35 -22.30
CA ILE A 287 -9.29 2.07 -22.27
C ILE A 287 -10.04 3.35 -21.90
N LYS A 288 -10.50 4.11 -22.91
CA LYS A 288 -11.07 5.46 -22.71
C LYS A 288 -12.59 5.52 -22.57
N ASP A 289 -13.30 4.51 -23.08
CA ASP A 289 -14.77 4.51 -23.14
C ASP A 289 -15.42 3.81 -21.92
N ALA A 290 -14.60 3.23 -21.03
CA ALA A 290 -15.08 2.58 -19.83
C ALA A 290 -15.42 3.61 -18.75
N ASP A 291 -16.53 3.37 -18.04
CA ASP A 291 -16.95 4.18 -16.89
C ASP A 291 -16.87 3.35 -15.60
N PRO A 292 -15.81 3.51 -14.79
CA PRO A 292 -15.68 2.76 -13.54
C PRO A 292 -16.77 3.14 -12.52
N ALA A 293 -17.35 4.34 -12.56
CA ALA A 293 -18.45 4.66 -11.65
C ALA A 293 -19.69 3.83 -11.98
N LYS A 294 -19.98 3.65 -13.28
CA LYS A 294 -21.07 2.79 -13.74
C LYS A 294 -20.83 1.32 -13.40
N ALA A 295 -19.63 0.80 -13.67
CA ALA A 295 -19.29 -0.60 -13.40
C ALA A 295 -19.31 -0.95 -11.89
N LEU A 296 -19.07 0.03 -11.02
CA LEU A 296 -19.25 -0.10 -9.58
C LEU A 296 -20.74 -0.13 -9.20
N ALA A 297 -21.55 0.75 -9.82
CA ALA A 297 -22.97 0.88 -9.50
C ALA A 297 -23.87 -0.23 -10.06
N ASP A 298 -23.49 -0.87 -11.18
CA ASP A 298 -24.31 -1.90 -11.84
C ASP A 298 -24.01 -3.34 -11.42
N GLY A 299 -23.07 -3.53 -10.48
CA GLY A 299 -22.70 -4.83 -9.94
C GLY A 299 -21.61 -5.58 -10.73
N SER A 300 -21.15 -5.05 -11.87
CA SER A 300 -20.11 -5.70 -12.68
C SER A 300 -18.80 -5.91 -11.89
N ALA A 301 -18.41 -4.94 -11.07
CA ALA A 301 -17.24 -5.06 -10.19
C ALA A 301 -17.41 -6.17 -9.15
N MET A 302 -18.60 -6.28 -8.52
CA MET A 302 -18.89 -7.35 -7.57
C MET A 302 -18.83 -8.74 -8.23
N ASP A 303 -19.32 -8.87 -9.46
CA ASP A 303 -19.26 -10.14 -10.19
C ASP A 303 -17.81 -10.57 -10.48
N VAL A 304 -16.92 -9.62 -10.78
CA VAL A 304 -15.48 -9.91 -10.91
C VAL A 304 -14.88 -10.31 -9.56
N TRP A 305 -15.21 -9.60 -8.48
CA TRP A 305 -14.75 -9.95 -7.12
C TRP A 305 -15.09 -11.40 -6.77
N ARG A 306 -16.34 -11.82 -6.95
CA ARG A 306 -16.77 -13.20 -6.66
C ARG A 306 -15.98 -14.22 -7.47
N ARG A 307 -15.79 -13.98 -8.78
CA ARG A 307 -15.01 -14.88 -9.64
C ARG A 307 -13.54 -14.93 -9.23
N MET A 308 -12.93 -13.79 -8.92
CA MET A 308 -11.52 -13.69 -8.49
C MET A 308 -11.28 -14.44 -7.18
N ILE A 309 -12.12 -14.19 -6.17
CA ILE A 309 -12.01 -14.85 -4.86
C ILE A 309 -12.16 -16.37 -5.00
N ALA A 310 -13.18 -16.83 -5.74
CA ALA A 310 -13.41 -18.26 -5.99
C ALA A 310 -12.25 -18.91 -6.77
N ALA A 311 -11.71 -18.24 -7.78
CA ALA A 311 -10.58 -18.74 -8.57
C ALA A 311 -9.30 -18.90 -7.73
N GLN A 312 -9.17 -18.14 -6.63
CA GLN A 312 -8.08 -18.27 -5.66
C GLN A 312 -8.43 -19.19 -4.47
N GLY A 313 -9.56 -19.90 -4.52
CA GLY A 313 -9.98 -20.90 -3.54
C GLY A 313 -10.76 -20.34 -2.34
N GLY A 314 -11.01 -19.02 -2.30
CA GLY A 314 -11.81 -18.40 -1.25
C GLY A 314 -13.30 -18.56 -1.50
N ASP A 315 -14.08 -18.52 -0.43
CA ASP A 315 -15.54 -18.41 -0.50
C ASP A 315 -15.95 -16.92 -0.44
N PRO A 316 -16.45 -16.32 -1.54
CA PRO A 316 -16.81 -14.91 -1.56
C PRO A 316 -18.05 -14.56 -0.71
N ASP A 317 -18.85 -15.56 -0.33
CA ASP A 317 -20.08 -15.38 0.44
C ASP A 317 -19.92 -15.88 1.89
N ALA A 318 -18.72 -16.34 2.28
CA ALA A 318 -18.46 -16.81 3.63
C ALA A 318 -18.50 -15.67 4.67
N GLU A 319 -18.93 -16.03 5.88
CA GLU A 319 -18.85 -15.13 7.02
C GLU A 319 -17.39 -14.80 7.35
N LEU A 320 -17.09 -13.51 7.46
CA LEU A 320 -15.77 -13.03 7.84
C LEU A 320 -15.56 -13.16 9.36
N PRO A 321 -14.31 -13.37 9.84
CA PRO A 321 -14.00 -13.41 11.25
C PRO A 321 -14.45 -12.15 12.02
N THR A 322 -15.15 -12.34 13.12
CA THR A 322 -15.56 -11.28 14.06
C THR A 322 -14.84 -11.42 15.40
N SER A 323 -14.55 -10.30 16.06
CA SER A 323 -13.79 -10.33 17.32
C SER A 323 -14.64 -10.85 18.48
N LYS A 324 -14.01 -11.54 19.43
CA LYS A 324 -14.66 -11.99 20.66
C LYS A 324 -14.97 -10.85 21.62
N GLU A 325 -14.08 -9.86 21.67
CA GLU A 325 -14.18 -8.74 22.58
C GLU A 325 -14.20 -7.41 21.82
N GLN A 326 -14.86 -6.43 22.42
CA GLN A 326 -14.98 -5.08 21.88
C GLN A 326 -14.85 -4.04 23.00
N HIS A 327 -14.20 -2.92 22.70
CA HIS A 327 -14.13 -1.76 23.59
C HIS A 327 -14.58 -0.51 22.85
N VAL A 328 -15.62 0.16 23.35
CA VAL A 328 -16.20 1.35 22.72
C VAL A 328 -15.65 2.61 23.37
N ILE A 329 -15.02 3.46 22.56
CA ILE A 329 -14.62 4.81 22.94
C ILE A 329 -15.77 5.75 22.57
N LYS A 330 -16.28 6.47 23.55
CA LYS A 330 -17.41 7.39 23.41
C LYS A 330 -16.93 8.84 23.36
N ALA A 331 -17.69 9.70 22.70
CA ALA A 331 -17.47 11.14 22.70
C ALA A 331 -17.58 11.69 24.14
N ALA A 332 -16.54 12.37 24.61
CA ALA A 332 -16.50 12.96 25.94
C ALA A 332 -17.35 14.23 26.07
N SER A 333 -17.74 14.83 24.95
CA SER A 333 -18.61 16.01 24.88
C SER A 333 -19.34 16.05 23.54
N SER A 334 -20.40 16.85 23.45
CA SER A 334 -21.11 17.11 22.19
C SER A 334 -20.38 18.19 21.39
N GLY A 335 -20.28 18.04 20.08
CA GLY A 335 -19.49 18.94 19.25
C GLY A 335 -19.32 18.49 17.80
N VAL A 336 -18.25 18.95 17.16
CA VAL A 336 -17.84 18.53 15.82
C VAL A 336 -16.51 17.78 15.93
N LEU A 337 -16.42 16.57 15.39
CA LEU A 337 -15.14 15.86 15.27
C LEU A 337 -14.30 16.63 14.25
N THR A 338 -13.18 17.22 14.66
CA THR A 338 -12.35 18.07 13.78
C THR A 338 -11.03 17.43 13.39
N ARG A 339 -10.57 16.43 14.15
CA ARG A 339 -9.37 15.67 13.83
C ARG A 339 -9.56 14.22 14.23
N LEU A 340 -9.06 13.32 13.39
CA LEU A 340 -8.89 11.91 13.69
C LEU A 340 -7.58 11.45 13.06
N ASP A 341 -6.56 11.27 13.89
CA ASP A 341 -5.18 11.01 13.47
C ASP A 341 -5.01 9.59 12.96
N ALA A 342 -4.69 9.46 11.67
CA ALA A 342 -4.50 8.17 11.04
C ALA A 342 -3.42 7.32 11.71
N TYR A 343 -2.29 7.92 12.10
CA TYR A 343 -1.18 7.21 12.71
C TYR A 343 -1.57 6.56 14.03
N GLY A 344 -2.15 7.33 14.96
CA GLY A 344 -2.60 6.82 16.24
C GLY A 344 -3.61 5.67 16.12
N ILE A 345 -4.56 5.79 15.17
CA ILE A 345 -5.52 4.71 14.87
C ILE A 345 -4.84 3.48 14.28
N GLY A 346 -3.88 3.65 13.36
CA GLY A 346 -3.12 2.53 12.80
C GLY A 346 -2.28 1.81 13.86
N VAL A 347 -1.65 2.55 14.77
CA VAL A 347 -0.92 1.97 15.91
C VAL A 347 -1.87 1.24 16.84
N ALA A 348 -3.07 1.77 17.11
CA ALA A 348 -4.07 1.09 17.92
C ALA A 348 -4.49 -0.25 17.29
N ALA A 349 -4.81 -0.27 15.99
CA ALA A 349 -5.14 -1.49 15.25
C ALA A 349 -4.00 -2.52 15.33
N TRP A 350 -2.75 -2.09 15.11
CA TRP A 350 -1.57 -2.94 15.24
C TRP A 350 -1.45 -3.54 16.65
N ARG A 351 -1.60 -2.72 17.70
CA ARG A 351 -1.54 -3.15 19.11
C ARG A 351 -2.65 -4.12 19.50
N LEU A 352 -3.83 -4.01 18.87
CA LEU A 352 -4.94 -4.96 19.04
C LEU A 352 -4.66 -6.33 18.40
N GLY A 353 -3.68 -6.40 17.49
CA GLY A 353 -3.29 -7.63 16.79
C GLY A 353 -3.62 -7.67 15.32
N ALA A 354 -4.04 -6.55 14.72
CA ALA A 354 -4.35 -6.48 13.30
C ALA A 354 -3.11 -6.49 12.39
N GLY A 355 -1.90 -6.36 12.95
CA GLY A 355 -0.65 -6.38 12.20
C GLY A 355 0.46 -7.17 12.91
N ARG A 356 1.57 -7.35 12.18
CA ARG A 356 2.70 -8.18 12.60
C ARG A 356 3.73 -7.36 13.36
N ALA A 357 4.29 -7.92 14.43
CA ALA A 357 5.47 -7.33 15.08
C ALA A 357 6.77 -7.84 14.43
N ARG A 358 6.79 -9.10 14.01
CA ARG A 358 7.83 -9.72 13.18
C ARG A 358 7.18 -10.41 11.99
N LYS A 359 7.92 -10.55 10.88
CA LYS A 359 7.43 -11.10 9.61
C LYS A 359 6.61 -12.39 9.73
N GLU A 360 7.00 -13.29 10.63
CA GLU A 360 6.37 -14.61 10.80
C GLU A 360 5.28 -14.64 11.90
N ASP A 361 5.05 -13.54 12.61
CA ASP A 361 4.07 -13.49 13.70
C ASP A 361 2.65 -13.54 13.14
N PRO A 362 1.72 -14.33 13.71
CA PRO A 362 0.35 -14.40 13.23
C PRO A 362 -0.40 -13.08 13.46
N VAL A 363 -1.39 -12.82 12.60
CA VAL A 363 -2.31 -11.68 12.68
C VAL A 363 -3.69 -12.17 13.15
N GLN A 364 -4.35 -11.37 13.99
CA GLN A 364 -5.76 -11.58 14.31
C GLN A 364 -6.62 -10.91 13.23
N ALA A 365 -7.21 -11.72 12.35
CA ALA A 365 -8.03 -11.21 11.24
C ALA A 365 -9.20 -10.33 11.71
N ALA A 366 -9.78 -10.67 12.86
CA ALA A 366 -10.89 -9.96 13.47
C ALA A 366 -10.49 -8.68 14.23
N ALA A 367 -9.20 -8.48 14.50
CA ALA A 367 -8.73 -7.31 15.25
C ALA A 367 -8.67 -6.06 14.37
N GLY A 368 -8.90 -4.90 15.00
CA GLY A 368 -8.86 -3.61 14.31
C GLY A 368 -9.66 -2.53 15.02
N VAL A 369 -9.87 -1.42 14.32
CA VAL A 369 -10.64 -0.27 14.78
C VAL A 369 -11.75 0.02 13.78
N GLU A 370 -12.97 0.17 14.28
CA GLU A 370 -14.13 0.65 13.52
C GLU A 370 -14.45 2.09 13.95
N LEU A 371 -14.62 2.97 12.97
CA LEU A 371 -14.86 4.40 13.14
C LEU A 371 -16.36 4.66 12.98
N HIS A 372 -16.95 5.39 13.93
CA HIS A 372 -18.38 5.76 13.90
C HIS A 372 -18.63 7.20 13.50
N ALA A 373 -17.56 7.98 13.34
CA ALA A 373 -17.58 9.37 12.92
C ALA A 373 -16.27 9.72 12.20
N LYS A 374 -16.33 10.67 11.28
CA LYS A 374 -15.21 11.24 10.54
C LYS A 374 -15.11 12.74 10.82
N PRO A 375 -13.94 13.35 10.56
CA PRO A 375 -13.81 14.79 10.66
C PRO A 375 -14.88 15.53 9.83
N GLY A 376 -15.57 16.48 10.47
CA GLY A 376 -16.75 17.18 9.94
C GLY A 376 -18.07 16.69 10.52
N ASP A 377 -18.13 15.49 11.10
CA ASP A 377 -19.35 14.96 11.69
C ASP A 377 -19.68 15.63 13.02
N THR A 378 -20.99 15.85 13.24
CA THR A 378 -21.51 16.25 14.56
C THR A 378 -21.63 15.02 15.44
N VAL A 379 -21.11 15.11 16.68
CA VAL A 379 -21.14 14.03 17.67
C VAL A 379 -21.83 14.50 18.94
N THR A 380 -22.55 13.59 19.60
CA THR A 380 -23.20 13.84 20.89
C THR A 380 -22.41 13.18 22.02
N GLU A 381 -22.36 13.81 23.19
CA GLU A 381 -21.75 13.20 24.39
C GLU A 381 -22.29 11.78 24.64
N GLY A 382 -21.39 10.83 24.85
CA GLY A 382 -21.72 9.42 25.05
C GLY A 382 -21.96 8.62 23.77
N GLN A 383 -22.02 9.25 22.59
CA GLN A 383 -22.08 8.57 21.30
C GLN A 383 -20.77 7.79 21.03
N PRO A 384 -20.82 6.58 20.47
CA PRO A 384 -19.63 5.88 20.00
C PRO A 384 -18.84 6.73 18.99
N LEU A 385 -17.53 6.83 19.17
CA LEU A 385 -16.59 7.40 18.20
C LEU A 385 -15.78 6.30 17.51
N LEU A 386 -15.28 5.35 18.31
CA LEU A 386 -14.46 4.23 17.84
C LEU A 386 -14.89 2.96 18.57
N THR A 387 -14.88 1.83 17.87
CA THR A 387 -14.91 0.50 18.50
C THR A 387 -13.59 -0.20 18.22
N LEU A 388 -12.90 -0.64 19.28
CA LEU A 388 -11.69 -1.44 19.20
C LEU A 388 -12.10 -2.91 19.26
N HIS A 389 -11.54 -3.72 18.36
CA HIS A 389 -11.84 -5.14 18.19
C HIS A 389 -10.57 -5.97 18.45
N THR A 390 -10.67 -7.03 19.26
CA THR A 390 -9.58 -8.01 19.46
C THR A 390 -10.13 -9.31 20.04
N ASP A 391 -9.40 -10.42 19.88
CA ASP A 391 -9.66 -11.67 20.60
C ASP A 391 -8.87 -11.76 21.92
N THR A 392 -8.08 -10.74 22.25
CA THR A 392 -7.19 -10.70 23.41
C THR A 392 -7.46 -9.44 24.24
N PRO A 393 -8.43 -9.46 25.18
CA PRO A 393 -8.87 -8.27 25.91
C PRO A 393 -7.74 -7.54 26.67
N GLU A 394 -6.67 -8.24 27.05
CA GLU A 394 -5.49 -7.64 27.69
C GLU A 394 -4.77 -6.62 26.79
N ARG A 395 -5.02 -6.64 25.47
CA ARG A 395 -4.44 -5.69 24.51
C ARG A 395 -5.11 -4.33 24.51
N PHE A 396 -6.32 -4.20 25.06
CA PHE A 396 -7.07 -2.93 25.01
C PHE A 396 -6.32 -1.81 25.71
N GLU A 397 -5.77 -2.04 26.91
CA GLU A 397 -5.06 -1.00 27.66
C GLU A 397 -3.91 -0.39 26.83
N TYR A 398 -3.12 -1.24 26.17
CA TYR A 398 -2.01 -0.79 25.36
C TYR A 398 -2.46 -0.10 24.05
N ALA A 399 -3.55 -0.57 23.44
CA ALA A 399 -4.13 0.05 22.26
C ALA A 399 -4.73 1.44 22.57
N LEU A 400 -5.40 1.59 23.72
CA LEU A 400 -5.99 2.86 24.16
C LEU A 400 -4.96 3.97 24.31
N GLN A 401 -3.75 3.65 24.77
CA GLN A 401 -2.63 4.62 24.83
C GLN A 401 -2.25 5.19 23.46
N ALA A 402 -2.50 4.49 22.36
CA ALA A 402 -2.26 5.01 21.01
C ALA A 402 -3.42 5.86 20.48
N VAL A 403 -4.62 5.67 21.03
CA VAL A 403 -5.81 6.46 20.69
C VAL A 403 -5.88 7.77 21.48
N GLU A 404 -5.25 7.81 22.66
CA GLU A 404 -5.15 9.03 23.46
C GLU A 404 -4.49 10.16 22.66
N GLY A 405 -5.19 11.30 22.52
CA GLY A 405 -4.72 12.44 21.72
C GLY A 405 -4.80 12.25 20.20
N SER A 406 -5.43 11.17 19.73
CA SER A 406 -5.58 10.86 18.30
C SER A 406 -6.91 11.36 17.72
N TYR A 407 -7.74 12.08 18.48
CA TYR A 407 -8.94 12.73 17.96
C TYR A 407 -9.25 14.01 18.74
N ASP A 408 -9.89 14.97 18.08
CA ASP A 408 -10.33 16.24 18.69
C ASP A 408 -11.81 16.47 18.40
N VAL A 409 -12.60 16.73 19.44
CA VAL A 409 -13.99 17.19 19.33
C VAL A 409 -14.04 18.66 19.72
N SER A 410 -14.32 19.52 18.74
CA SER A 410 -14.45 20.96 18.91
C SER A 410 -15.88 21.36 19.28
N ALA A 411 -16.09 22.61 19.70
CA ALA A 411 -17.39 23.11 20.12
C ALA A 411 -18.47 22.94 19.02
N PRO A 412 -19.75 22.73 19.39
CA PRO A 412 -20.85 22.68 18.43
C PRO A 412 -20.85 23.88 17.47
N GLY A 413 -21.07 23.62 16.17
CA GLY A 413 -21.09 24.65 15.14
C GLY A 413 -19.71 25.16 14.70
N THR A 414 -18.63 24.49 15.09
CA THR A 414 -17.29 24.75 14.53
C THR A 414 -17.28 24.42 13.04
N ASP A 415 -16.85 25.38 12.21
CA ASP A 415 -16.71 25.19 10.78
C ASP A 415 -15.63 24.12 10.48
N PHE A 416 -15.94 23.22 9.55
CA PHE A 416 -15.00 22.20 9.09
C PHE A 416 -14.93 22.22 7.56
N THR A 417 -13.72 22.20 7.02
CA THR A 417 -13.47 22.05 5.59
C THR A 417 -12.70 20.76 5.38
N ALA A 418 -13.32 19.81 4.69
CA ALA A 418 -12.67 18.54 4.36
C ALA A 418 -11.49 18.79 3.41
N SER A 419 -10.37 18.13 3.69
CA SER A 419 -9.30 18.00 2.71
C SER A 419 -9.80 17.18 1.52
N PRO A 420 -9.42 17.52 0.28
CA PRO A 420 -9.75 16.68 -0.87
C PRO A 420 -9.04 15.33 -0.74
N VAL A 421 -9.69 14.26 -1.20
CA VAL A 421 -9.13 12.89 -1.15
C VAL A 421 -7.88 12.78 -2.04
N VAL A 422 -7.95 13.38 -3.23
CA VAL A 422 -6.82 13.53 -4.16
C VAL A 422 -6.30 14.97 -4.08
N LEU A 423 -5.05 15.12 -3.66
CA LEU A 423 -4.40 16.41 -3.47
C LEU A 423 -3.77 16.93 -4.77
N GLU A 424 -3.15 16.04 -5.54
CA GLU A 424 -2.39 16.39 -6.75
C GLU A 424 -2.23 15.17 -7.67
N ARG A 425 -2.10 15.44 -8.97
CA ARG A 425 -1.80 14.42 -9.99
C ARG A 425 -0.46 14.76 -10.66
N ILE A 426 0.40 13.77 -10.80
CA ILE A 426 1.74 13.86 -11.40
C ILE A 426 1.84 12.79 -12.49
N ALA A 427 2.29 13.13 -13.70
CA ALA A 427 2.34 12.21 -14.83
C ALA A 427 3.54 12.48 -15.74
#